data_AF-A0A2M8NI79-F1
#
_entry.id   AF-A0A2M8NI79-F1
#
_cell.length_a   1.000
_cell.length_b   1.000
_cell.length_c   1.000
_cell.angle_alpha   90.00
_cell.angle_beta   90.00
_cell.angle_gamma   90.00
#
_symmetry.space_group_name_H-M   'P 1'
#
loop_
_entity.id
_entity.type
_entity.pdbx_description
1 polymer ?
#
loop_
_entity_poly.entity_id
_entity_poly.type
_entity_poly.pdbx_seq_one_letter_code
_entity_poly.pdbx_strand_id
1 'polypeptide(L)'
;MLRTLDFPRVQTANARLIGIVVFALLTVIGARVTVEIGAVPITLQTLTVVLAGLILGARDGAISQLLYLGMLLINLPVDARMLG
;
A
#
# COMPACT_ATOMS: atom_id res chain seq x y z
N MET A 1 -14.05 8.48 -31.18
CA MET A 1 -12.80 7.79 -31.58
C MET A 1 -11.61 8.51 -30.95
N LEU A 2 -11.20 8.13 -29.73
CA LEU A 2 -9.97 8.60 -29.08
C LEU A 2 -9.32 7.38 -28.42
N ARG A 3 -8.59 6.59 -29.22
CA ARG A 3 -7.93 5.34 -28.81
C ARG A 3 -6.42 5.39 -29.05
N THR A 4 -5.80 6.58 -29.04
CA THR A 4 -4.43 6.78 -29.52
C THR A 4 -3.50 7.48 -28.53
N LEU A 5 -3.79 7.46 -27.24
CA LEU A 5 -2.78 7.78 -26.23
C LEU A 5 -2.29 6.49 -25.58
N ASP A 6 -1.68 5.63 -26.41
CA ASP A 6 -0.81 4.57 -25.92
C ASP A 6 0.47 5.22 -25.43
N PHE A 7 0.42 5.79 -24.22
CA PHE A 7 1.63 6.21 -23.52
C PHE A 7 2.50 4.96 -23.35
N PRO A 8 3.71 4.91 -23.92
CA PRO A 8 4.59 3.79 -23.70
C PRO A 8 4.93 3.78 -22.20
N ARG A 9 4.36 2.82 -21.47
CA ARG A 9 4.74 2.55 -20.08
C ARG A 9 6.15 1.98 -20.09
N VAL A 10 7.16 2.83 -20.28
CA VAL A 10 8.58 2.49 -20.10
C VAL A 10 8.87 2.43 -18.60
N GLN A 11 8.09 1.66 -17.86
CA GLN A 11 8.32 1.43 -16.44
C GLN A 11 9.13 0.15 -16.33
N THR A 12 10.42 0.32 -16.06
CA THR A 12 11.32 -0.81 -15.84
C THR A 12 10.83 -1.65 -14.67
N ALA A 13 11.13 -2.95 -14.69
CA ALA A 13 10.75 -3.85 -13.60
C ALA A 13 11.19 -3.32 -12.22
N ASN A 14 12.36 -2.68 -12.16
CA ASN A 14 12.90 -2.07 -10.94
C ASN A 14 12.01 -0.94 -10.40
N ALA A 15 11.53 -0.04 -11.28
CA ALA A 15 10.67 1.06 -10.86
C ALA A 15 9.33 0.55 -10.28
N ARG A 16 8.78 -0.52 -10.86
CA ARG A 16 7.56 -1.17 -10.34
C ARG A 16 7.78 -1.78 -8.95
N LEU A 17 8.88 -2.52 -8.77
CA LEU A 17 9.25 -3.12 -7.49
C LEU A 17 9.47 -2.05 -6.41
N ILE A 18 10.17 -0.96 -6.74
CA ILE A 18 10.37 0.16 -5.82
C ILE A 18 9.01 0.76 -5.43
N GLY A 19 8.11 0.98 -6.38
CA GLY A 19 6.76 1.48 -6.09
C GLY A 19 5.98 0.57 -5.13
N ILE A 20 6.02 -0.75 -5.36
CA ILE A 20 5.38 -1.75 -4.50
C ILE A 20 5.90 -1.65 -3.06
N VAL A 21 7.23 -1.60 -2.88
CA VAL A 21 7.87 -1.53 -1.56
C VAL A 21 7.56 -0.20 -0.88
N VAL A 22 7.65 0.91 -1.62
CA VAL A 22 7.34 2.25 -1.09
C VAL A 22 5.90 2.31 -0.58
N PHE A 23 4.92 1.83 -1.35
CA PHE A 23 3.53 1.82 -0.88
C PHE A 23 3.27 0.86 0.28
N ALA A 24 4.00 -0.26 0.37
CA ALA A 24 3.89 -1.16 1.51
C ALA A 24 4.39 -0.46 2.78
N LEU A 25 5.54 0.21 2.71
CA LEU A 25 6.07 1.03 3.81
C LEU A 25 5.18 2.23 4.15
N LEU A 26 4.60 2.87 3.13
CA LEU A 26 3.64 3.96 3.32
C LEU A 26 2.40 3.46 4.07
N THR A 27 1.97 2.23 3.80
CA THR A 27 0.86 1.57 4.50
C THR A 27 1.21 1.31 5.97
N VAL A 28 2.43 0.85 6.26
CA VAL A 28 2.95 0.73 7.64
C VAL A 28 2.91 2.07 8.36
N ILE A 29 3.44 3.12 7.75
CA ILE A 29 3.44 4.48 8.34
C ILE A 29 1.99 4.97 8.53
N GLY A 30 1.12 4.73 7.55
CA GLY A 30 -0.30 5.08 7.61
C GLY A 30 -1.05 4.35 8.72
N ALA A 31 -0.70 3.10 9.02
CA ALA A 31 -1.25 2.36 10.15
C ALA A 31 -0.87 3.01 11.50
N ARG A 32 0.34 3.59 11.61
CA ARG A 32 0.80 4.27 12.84
C ARG A 32 0.09 5.61 13.08
N VAL A 33 -0.37 6.29 12.04
CA VAL A 33 -1.17 7.51 12.19
C VAL A 33 -2.59 7.10 12.53
N THR A 34 -2.85 6.97 13.83
CA THR A 34 -4.06 6.41 14.41
C THR A 34 -4.77 7.41 15.31
N VAL A 35 -6.09 7.43 15.22
CA VAL A 35 -6.98 8.04 16.21
C VAL A 35 -7.74 6.90 16.90
N GLU A 36 -7.49 6.73 18.20
CA GLU A 36 -8.14 5.70 19.02
C GLU A 36 -9.59 6.09 19.30
N ILE A 37 -10.53 5.45 18.58
CA ILE A 37 -11.98 5.64 18.74
C ILE A 37 -12.62 4.28 19.00
N GLY A 38 -13.04 4.04 20.24
CA GLY A 38 -13.65 2.77 20.63
C GLY A 38 -12.67 1.59 20.50
N ALA A 39 -13.19 0.42 20.13
CA ALA A 39 -12.39 -0.81 20.08
C ALA A 39 -11.43 -0.87 18.88
N VAL A 40 -11.82 -0.28 17.74
CA VAL A 40 -11.10 -0.35 16.47
C VAL A 40 -10.54 1.03 16.12
N PRO A 41 -9.22 1.21 16.09
CA PRO A 41 -8.62 2.49 15.74
C PRO A 41 -8.93 2.89 14.30
N ILE A 42 -9.16 4.18 14.07
CA ILE A 42 -9.21 4.75 12.72
C ILE A 42 -7.79 5.17 12.34
N THR A 43 -7.32 4.70 11.18
CA THR A 43 -5.94 4.91 10.73
C THR A 43 -5.87 5.51 9.33
N LEU A 44 -4.72 6.09 8.95
CA LEU A 44 -4.44 6.51 7.57
C LEU A 44 -4.04 5.34 6.65
N GLN A 45 -4.10 4.10 7.14
CA GLN A 45 -3.82 2.90 6.34
C GLN A 45 -4.79 2.77 5.16
N THR A 46 -6.07 3.07 5.36
CA THR A 46 -7.10 2.96 4.31
C THR A 46 -6.84 3.92 3.15
N LEU A 47 -6.39 5.14 3.45
CA LEU A 47 -5.98 6.12 2.43
C LEU A 47 -4.83 5.58 1.58
N THR A 48 -3.80 5.02 2.21
CA THR A 48 -2.62 4.49 1.52
C THR A 48 -2.94 3.26 0.68
N VAL A 49 -3.85 2.39 1.14
CA VAL A 49 -4.39 1.25 0.36
C VAL A 49 -5.06 1.73 -0.92
N VAL A 50 -5.95 2.73 -0.81
CA VAL A 50 -6.66 3.28 -1.98
C VAL A 50 -5.67 3.93 -2.95
N LEU A 51 -4.73 4.72 -2.44
CA LEU A 51 -3.69 5.34 -3.27
C LEU A 51 -2.80 4.31 -3.96
N ALA A 52 -2.46 3.19 -3.32
CA ALA A 52 -1.70 2.12 -3.94
C ALA A 52 -2.43 1.55 -5.16
N GLY A 53 -3.74 1.31 -5.04
CA GLY A 53 -4.57 0.83 -6.15
C GLY A 53 -4.71 1.86 -7.28
N LEU A 54 -4.84 3.15 -6.96
CA LEU A 54 -4.98 4.22 -7.93
C LEU A 54 -3.67 4.54 -8.67
N ILE A 55 -2.53 4.51 -7.97
CA ILE A 55 -1.23 4.95 -8.51
C ILE A 55 -0.46 3.80 -9.15
N LEU A 56 -0.38 2.63 -8.50
CA LEU A 56 0.32 1.46 -9.03
C LEU A 56 -0.57 0.61 -9.95
N GLY A 57 -1.89 0.82 -9.91
CA GLY A 57 -2.89 0.00 -10.60
C GLY A 57 -3.23 -1.28 -9.82
N ALA A 58 -4.24 -2.00 -10.32
CA ALA A 58 -4.83 -3.13 -9.60
C ALA A 58 -3.83 -4.24 -9.21
N ARG A 59 -2.91 -4.61 -10.10
CA ARG A 59 -1.96 -5.70 -9.86
C ARG A 59 -0.86 -5.32 -8.86
N ASP A 60 -0.13 -4.24 -9.14
CA ASP A 60 1.01 -3.85 -8.31
C ASP A 60 0.55 -3.23 -6.98
N GLY A 61 -0.61 -2.56 -6.97
CA GLY A 61 -1.28 -2.15 -5.75
C GLY A 61 -1.64 -3.35 -4.87
N ALA A 62 -2.26 -4.40 -5.43
CA ALA A 62 -2.56 -5.62 -4.68
C ALA A 62 -1.30 -6.30 -4.14
N ILE A 63 -0.22 -6.39 -4.95
CA ILE A 63 1.06 -6.95 -4.49
C ILE A 63 1.63 -6.14 -3.32
N SER A 64 1.55 -4.82 -3.36
CA SER A 64 1.99 -3.94 -2.26
C SER A 64 1.22 -4.21 -0.97
N GLN A 65 -0.11 -4.38 -1.07
CA GLN A 65 -0.94 -4.68 0.10
C GLN A 65 -0.72 -6.10 0.62
N LEU A 66 -0.49 -7.07 -0.26
CA LEU A 66 -0.09 -8.43 0.14
C LEU A 66 1.27 -8.44 0.85
N LEU A 67 2.20 -7.60 0.43
CA LEU A 67 3.49 -7.45 1.12
C LEU A 67 3.30 -6.90 2.54
N TYR A 68 2.47 -5.87 2.73
CA TYR A 68 2.10 -5.36 4.06
C TYR A 68 1.42 -6.44 4.93
N LEU A 69 0.43 -7.15 4.39
CA LEU A 69 -0.23 -8.25 5.09
C LEU A 69 0.75 -9.39 5.41
N GLY A 70 1.70 -9.67 4.53
CA GLY A 70 2.76 -10.65 4.76
C GLY A 70 3.62 -10.31 5.98
N MET A 71 3.91 -9.02 6.21
CA MET A 71 4.60 -8.57 7.42
C MET A 71 3.77 -8.83 8.68
N LEU A 72 2.46 -8.60 8.64
CA LEU A 72 1.55 -8.88 9.75
C LEU A 72 1.45 -10.39 10.03
N LEU A 73 1.39 -11.22 8.98
CA LEU A 73 1.32 -12.67 9.11
C LEU A 73 2.55 -13.27 9.82
N ILE A 74 3.72 -12.64 9.68
CA ILE A 74 4.94 -13.03 10.40
C ILE A 74 5.07 -12.35 11.77
N ASN A 75 3.99 -11.76 12.30
CA ASN A 75 3.91 -11.04 13.58
C ASN A 75 4.89 -9.85 13.67
N LEU A 76 5.17 -9.19 12.55
CA LEU A 76 5.94 -7.95 12.59
C LEU A 76 5.06 -6.84 13.18
N PRO A 77 5.53 -6.05 14.16
CA PRO A 77 4.72 -5.04 14.85
C PRO A 77 4.51 -3.77 13.99
N VAL A 78 3.84 -3.93 12.85
CA VAL A 78 3.59 -2.89 11.84
C VAL A 78 2.14 -2.40 11.80
N ASP A 79 1.28 -2.99 12.63
CA ASP A 79 -0.11 -2.59 12.79
C ASP A 79 -0.26 -1.29 13.60
N ALA A 80 -1.50 -0.85 13.74
CA ALA A 80 -1.86 0.38 14.45
C ALA A 80 -1.33 0.44 15.88
N ARG A 81 -1.15 -0.70 16.55
CA ARG A 81 -0.75 -0.79 17.97
C ARG A 81 0.60 -1.47 18.20
N MET A 82 1.33 -1.82 17.14
CA MET A 82 2.62 -2.55 17.22
C MET A 82 2.49 -3.89 17.97
N LEU A 83 1.35 -4.55 17.83
CA LEU A 83 1.07 -5.83 18.48
C LEU A 83 1.56 -7.02 17.65
N GLY A 84 1.65 -6.86 16.32
CA GLY A 84 1.98 -7.95 15.40
C GLY A 84 0.75 -8.66 14.87
#